data_AF-A0A0L6WB57-F1
#
_entry.id   AF-A0A0L6WB57-F1
#
_cell.length_a   1.000
_cell.length_b   1.000
_cell.length_c   1.000
_cell.angle_alpha   90.00
_cell.angle_beta   90.00
_cell.angle_gamma   90.00
#
_symmetry.space_group_name_H-M   'P 1'
#
loop_
_entity.id
_entity.type
_entity.pdbx_description
1 polymer ?
#
loop_
_entity_poly.entity_id
_entity_poly.type
_entity_poly.pdbx_seq_one_letter_code
_entity_poly.pdbx_strand_id
1 'polypeptide(L)'
;MFGFPDVNEIVEDQIYLGNIGAAQSPETLKKLGTTHILSVCPEYPSTGPNHFSIPIEDWEHENILIHLPATCQFIEPALSCNSKILVHCLMGMSRSATVVAAYLMKTRKMTRATAIKFIKQRRPEVHPNYGFIKQLEIFAECQYDPSPTHPTYCRWKQEQEQNITKHLNQIIDTTIIPDRLRLSIQFPEDIYQAESLILDAGITHLLSISPTRIPSDALKYLERHQHVEITNGKGGLLFALPDACLFIKEAIESDGQVLVHSRAETTAWIVVSAFMMIMYDLSVEEALTKLHDVWYHFSPTECFLRCLKLFKECGYNPTLNNPVIQKWMNSEFEAPSTFTPKSELQYGINGIAEHGEAISDSDFDKGAIEKIQAPITHKGTSSLSN
;
A
#
# COMPACT_ATOMS: atom_id res chain seq x y z
N MET A 1 10.20 -23.01 16.70
CA MET A 1 10.24 -24.26 15.92
C MET A 1 11.03 -23.98 14.63
N PHE A 2 12.32 -23.68 14.76
CA PHE A 2 13.18 -23.36 13.60
C PHE A 2 14.05 -24.59 13.30
N GLY A 3 14.10 -25.03 12.04
CA GLY A 3 15.05 -26.05 11.58
C GLY A 3 14.48 -27.40 11.17
N PHE A 4 13.18 -27.70 11.37
CA PHE A 4 12.60 -28.91 10.78
C PHE A 4 12.39 -28.72 9.26
N PRO A 5 12.75 -29.71 8.44
CA PRO A 5 12.47 -29.68 7.00
C PRO A 5 10.98 -29.56 6.73
N ASP A 6 10.60 -28.52 5.99
CA ASP A 6 9.23 -28.30 5.55
C ASP A 6 9.21 -27.86 4.08
N VAL A 7 8.40 -28.54 3.28
CA VAL A 7 8.40 -28.44 1.82
C VAL A 7 7.11 -28.99 1.23
N ASN A 8 6.58 -28.32 0.22
CA ASN A 8 5.43 -28.77 -0.57
C ASN A 8 5.77 -28.79 -2.05
N GLU A 9 5.19 -29.76 -2.75
CA GLU A 9 5.20 -29.78 -4.20
C GLU A 9 4.24 -28.71 -4.74
N ILE A 10 4.76 -27.79 -5.55
CA ILE A 10 3.97 -26.72 -6.17
C ILE A 10 3.62 -27.07 -7.61
N VAL A 11 4.59 -27.59 -8.35
CA VAL A 11 4.37 -28.15 -9.68
C VAL A 11 4.77 -29.61 -9.63
N GLU A 12 3.82 -30.47 -9.97
CA GLU A 12 3.94 -31.93 -9.97
C GLU A 12 5.25 -32.38 -10.62
N ASP A 13 6.04 -33.13 -9.85
CA ASP A 13 7.33 -33.70 -10.22
C ASP A 13 8.38 -32.71 -10.76
N GLN A 14 8.23 -31.41 -10.47
CA GLN A 14 9.09 -30.37 -11.04
C GLN A 14 9.59 -29.36 -10.01
N ILE A 15 8.68 -28.68 -9.31
CA ILE A 15 9.02 -27.54 -8.44
C ILE A 15 8.51 -27.80 -7.03
N TYR A 16 9.45 -27.82 -6.08
CA TYR A 16 9.18 -27.88 -4.66
C TYR A 16 9.47 -26.51 -4.02
N LEU A 17 8.62 -26.09 -3.10
CA LEU A 17 8.77 -24.85 -2.32
C LEU A 17 8.91 -25.21 -0.85
N GLY A 18 9.97 -24.75 -0.19
CA GLY A 18 10.23 -25.09 1.20
C GLY A 18 11.01 -24.04 1.99
N ASN A 19 11.38 -24.42 3.21
CA ASN A 19 12.17 -23.62 4.15
C ASN A 19 13.66 -23.98 4.10
N ILE A 20 14.48 -23.28 4.90
CA ILE A 20 15.93 -23.56 4.97
C ILE A 20 16.24 -24.97 5.50
N GLY A 21 15.40 -25.51 6.39
CA GLY A 21 15.54 -26.86 6.92
C GLY A 21 15.45 -27.93 5.82
N ALA A 22 14.56 -27.74 4.84
CA ALA A 22 14.43 -28.62 3.69
C ALA A 22 15.68 -28.58 2.80
N ALA A 23 16.25 -27.39 2.60
CA ALA A 23 17.46 -27.21 1.80
C ALA A 23 18.73 -27.74 2.46
N GLN A 24 18.78 -27.72 3.79
CA GLN A 24 19.90 -28.23 4.59
C GLN A 24 19.82 -29.74 4.86
N SER A 25 18.68 -30.39 4.58
CA SER A 25 18.46 -31.81 4.85
C SER A 25 18.80 -32.68 3.62
N PRO A 26 19.93 -33.42 3.61
CA PRO A 26 20.29 -34.28 2.49
C PRO A 26 19.27 -35.41 2.28
N GLU A 27 18.65 -35.86 3.36
CA GLU A 27 17.58 -36.87 3.35
C GLU A 27 16.34 -36.37 2.61
N THR A 28 15.93 -35.13 2.88
CA THR A 28 14.80 -34.48 2.20
C THR A 28 15.09 -34.29 0.73
N LEU A 29 16.25 -33.73 0.38
CA LEU A 29 16.68 -33.53 -1.01
C LEU A 29 16.73 -34.85 -1.79
N LYS A 30 17.28 -35.92 -1.18
CA LYS A 30 17.32 -37.26 -1.79
C LYS A 30 15.94 -37.86 -1.97
N LYS A 31 15.05 -37.72 -0.98
CA LYS A 31 13.66 -38.22 -1.04
C LYS A 31 12.86 -37.55 -2.15
N LEU A 32 13.02 -36.24 -2.31
CA LEU A 32 12.36 -35.47 -3.38
C LEU A 32 13.01 -35.70 -4.75
N GLY A 33 14.26 -36.17 -4.79
CA GLY A 33 15.03 -36.31 -6.02
C GLY A 33 15.44 -34.96 -6.61
N THR A 34 15.61 -33.93 -5.77
CA THR A 34 15.97 -32.58 -6.22
C THR A 34 17.39 -32.58 -6.79
N THR A 35 17.51 -32.07 -8.01
CA THR A 35 18.76 -31.96 -8.77
C THR A 35 19.37 -30.55 -8.70
N HIS A 36 18.51 -29.55 -8.45
CA HIS A 36 18.86 -28.14 -8.38
C HIS A 36 18.27 -27.49 -7.13
N ILE A 37 18.94 -26.46 -6.63
CA ILE A 37 18.49 -25.65 -5.49
C ILE A 37 18.50 -24.17 -5.89
N LEU A 38 17.43 -23.46 -5.56
CA LEU A 38 17.30 -22.03 -5.71
C LEU A 38 17.07 -21.39 -4.34
N SER A 39 18.09 -20.75 -3.80
CA SER A 39 18.07 -20.08 -2.49
C SER A 39 17.77 -18.61 -2.65
N VAL A 40 16.73 -18.12 -1.98
CA VAL A 40 16.32 -16.72 -1.99
C VAL A 40 16.43 -16.17 -0.57
N CYS A 41 17.63 -16.24 -0.01
CA CYS A 41 17.96 -15.81 1.35
C CYS A 41 19.50 -15.77 1.57
N PRO A 42 20.06 -14.88 2.42
CA PRO A 42 21.50 -14.80 2.67
C PRO A 42 22.08 -16.00 3.44
N GLU A 43 21.26 -16.70 4.21
CA GLU A 43 21.67 -17.73 5.17
C GLU A 43 22.13 -19.04 4.52
N TYR A 44 21.86 -19.23 3.23
CA TYR A 44 22.25 -20.43 2.49
C TYR A 44 22.85 -20.08 1.12
N PRO A 45 24.15 -19.75 1.06
CA PRO A 45 24.83 -19.44 -0.18
C PRO A 45 24.99 -20.69 -1.07
N SER A 46 25.26 -20.45 -2.36
CA SER A 46 25.50 -21.53 -3.32
C SER A 46 26.58 -22.50 -2.86
N THR A 47 26.28 -23.79 -2.99
CA THR A 47 27.17 -24.91 -2.63
C THR A 47 27.75 -25.63 -3.86
N GLY A 48 27.43 -25.16 -5.07
CA GLY A 48 27.88 -25.80 -6.31
C GLY A 48 27.14 -25.33 -7.56
N PRO A 49 27.45 -25.92 -8.73
CA PRO A 49 26.94 -25.47 -10.04
C PRO A 49 25.43 -25.60 -10.22
N ASN A 50 24.78 -26.55 -9.51
CA ASN A 50 23.32 -26.73 -9.55
C ASN A 50 22.59 -25.95 -8.46
N HIS A 51 23.26 -24.99 -7.82
CA HIS A 51 22.70 -24.17 -6.75
C HIS A 51 22.81 -22.70 -7.14
N PHE A 52 21.69 -22.05 -7.44
CA PHE A 52 21.62 -20.61 -7.66
C PHE A 52 21.14 -19.91 -6.38
N SER A 53 21.82 -18.83 -5.99
CA SER A 53 21.52 -18.12 -4.74
C SER A 53 21.37 -16.62 -4.96
N ILE A 54 20.32 -16.05 -4.39
CA ILE A 54 20.06 -14.61 -4.34
C ILE A 54 20.02 -14.19 -2.86
N PRO A 55 21.03 -13.45 -2.38
CA PRO A 55 21.14 -13.09 -0.98
C PRO A 55 20.32 -11.82 -0.67
N ILE A 56 19.00 -11.95 -0.62
CA ILE A 56 18.09 -10.85 -0.25
C ILE A 56 17.35 -11.13 1.05
N GLU A 57 17.17 -10.06 1.83
CA GLU A 57 16.36 -10.08 3.03
C GLU A 57 14.85 -10.05 2.71
N ASP A 58 14.00 -10.30 3.71
CA ASP A 58 12.54 -10.36 3.54
C ASP A 58 11.83 -9.02 3.82
N TRP A 59 12.48 -7.91 3.47
CA TRP A 59 11.89 -6.59 3.64
C TRP A 59 11.08 -6.17 2.41
N GLU A 60 10.04 -5.36 2.63
CA GLU A 60 9.19 -4.84 1.54
C GLU A 60 9.95 -3.95 0.53
N HIS A 61 11.04 -3.32 0.96
CA HIS A 61 11.86 -2.43 0.13
C HIS A 61 13.02 -3.16 -0.58
N GLU A 62 13.21 -4.46 -0.34
CA GLU A 62 14.22 -5.26 -1.03
C GLU A 62 13.88 -5.42 -2.51
N ASN A 63 14.90 -5.30 -3.36
CA ASN A 63 14.72 -5.32 -4.81
C ASN A 63 14.76 -6.74 -5.36
N ILE A 64 13.74 -7.56 -5.08
CA ILE A 64 13.63 -8.89 -5.66
C ILE A 64 13.37 -8.85 -7.18
N LEU A 65 12.72 -7.79 -7.67
CA LEU A 65 12.29 -7.59 -9.06
C LEU A 65 13.44 -7.78 -10.06
N ILE A 66 14.59 -7.18 -9.80
CA ILE A 66 15.74 -7.25 -10.71
C ILE A 66 16.31 -8.68 -10.83
N HIS A 67 16.06 -9.54 -9.86
CA HIS A 67 16.54 -10.92 -9.84
C HIS A 67 15.57 -11.89 -10.52
N LEU A 68 14.29 -11.52 -10.69
CA LEU A 68 13.25 -12.42 -11.21
C LEU A 68 13.58 -13.00 -12.60
N PRO A 69 14.14 -12.25 -13.58
CA PRO A 69 14.53 -12.82 -14.86
C PRO A 69 15.52 -13.97 -14.74
N ALA A 70 16.58 -13.78 -13.94
CA ALA A 70 17.62 -14.78 -13.73
C ALA A 70 17.09 -16.01 -13.00
N THR A 71 16.22 -15.84 -12.00
CA THR A 71 15.58 -16.99 -11.34
C THR A 71 14.72 -17.82 -12.29
N CYS A 72 13.91 -17.16 -13.13
CA CYS A 72 13.08 -17.85 -14.11
C CYS A 72 13.96 -18.61 -15.12
N GLN A 73 15.04 -17.98 -15.57
CA GLN A 73 16.02 -18.59 -16.47
C GLN A 73 16.77 -19.75 -15.80
N PHE A 74 16.98 -19.75 -14.49
CA PHE A 74 17.58 -20.88 -13.79
C PHE A 74 16.60 -22.05 -13.64
N ILE A 75 15.32 -21.77 -13.35
CA ILE A 75 14.28 -22.80 -13.20
C ILE A 75 14.06 -23.53 -14.52
N GLU A 76 13.96 -22.82 -15.65
CA GLU A 76 13.48 -23.42 -16.91
C GLU A 76 14.38 -24.54 -17.49
N PRO A 77 15.70 -24.36 -17.63
CA PRO A 77 16.62 -25.45 -18.01
C PRO A 77 16.74 -26.50 -16.91
N ALA A 78 16.61 -26.12 -15.63
CA ALA A 78 16.64 -27.05 -14.50
C ALA A 78 15.42 -28.00 -14.46
N LEU A 79 14.41 -27.80 -15.31
CA LEU A 79 13.31 -28.74 -15.51
C LEU A 79 13.48 -29.64 -16.74
N SER A 80 14.53 -29.42 -17.55
CA SER A 80 14.86 -30.31 -18.67
C SER A 80 15.38 -31.66 -18.14
N CYS A 81 15.03 -32.75 -18.83
CA CYS A 81 15.47 -34.12 -18.51
C CYS A 81 15.00 -34.68 -17.14
N ASN A 82 13.72 -34.53 -16.77
CA ASN A 82 13.15 -35.02 -15.49
C ASN A 82 13.88 -34.48 -14.24
N SER A 83 14.49 -33.31 -14.36
CA SER A 83 15.16 -32.63 -13.28
C SER A 83 14.13 -31.94 -12.37
N LYS A 84 14.41 -31.98 -11.06
CA LYS A 84 13.56 -31.39 -10.00
C LYS A 84 14.31 -30.28 -9.30
N ILE A 85 13.63 -29.20 -8.96
CA ILE A 85 14.21 -28.04 -8.25
C ILE A 85 13.51 -27.78 -6.92
N LEU A 86 14.31 -27.51 -5.88
CA LEU A 86 13.84 -26.91 -4.64
C LEU A 86 14.06 -25.41 -4.69
N VAL A 87 12.99 -24.62 -4.57
CA VAL A 87 13.06 -23.18 -4.35
C VAL A 87 12.77 -22.90 -2.88
N HIS A 88 13.65 -22.21 -2.17
CA HIS A 88 13.47 -21.96 -0.74
C HIS A 88 13.99 -20.59 -0.30
N CYS A 89 13.51 -20.15 0.85
CA CYS A 89 14.08 -19.06 1.63
C CYS A 89 14.17 -19.52 3.08
N LEU A 90 14.26 -18.59 4.05
CA LEU A 90 14.31 -18.95 5.46
C LEU A 90 13.08 -19.76 5.89
N MET A 91 11.87 -19.25 5.63
CA MET A 91 10.59 -19.86 6.06
C MET A 91 9.78 -20.51 4.94
N GLY A 92 10.15 -20.30 3.68
CA GLY A 92 9.38 -20.83 2.55
C GLY A 92 8.01 -20.17 2.37
N MET A 93 7.84 -18.95 2.87
CA MET A 93 6.56 -18.24 2.88
C MET A 93 6.52 -17.04 1.92
N SER A 94 7.58 -16.22 1.90
CA SER A 94 7.59 -14.93 1.18
C SER A 94 8.56 -14.91 -0.01
N ARG A 95 9.86 -14.64 0.19
CA ARG A 95 10.89 -14.54 -0.87
C ARG A 95 10.83 -15.64 -1.93
N SER A 96 10.88 -16.90 -1.51
CA SER A 96 10.86 -18.04 -2.43
C SER A 96 9.51 -18.23 -3.11
N ALA A 97 8.41 -17.95 -2.42
CA ALA A 97 7.08 -17.99 -3.01
C ALA A 97 6.91 -16.91 -4.09
N THR A 98 7.47 -15.71 -3.89
CA THR A 98 7.51 -14.64 -4.91
C THR A 98 8.23 -15.10 -6.16
N VAL A 99 9.38 -15.76 -6.01
CA VAL A 99 10.14 -16.29 -7.16
C VAL A 99 9.35 -17.36 -7.91
N VAL A 100 8.70 -18.29 -7.20
CA VAL A 100 7.83 -19.30 -7.83
C VAL A 100 6.63 -18.65 -8.51
N ALA A 101 6.03 -17.61 -7.91
CA ALA A 101 4.93 -16.87 -8.52
C ALA A 101 5.37 -16.18 -9.81
N ALA A 102 6.52 -15.50 -9.81
CA ALA A 102 7.11 -14.86 -10.98
C ALA A 102 7.32 -15.87 -12.13
N TYR A 103 7.85 -17.05 -11.82
CA TYR A 103 8.02 -18.13 -12.79
C TYR A 103 6.68 -18.58 -13.39
N LEU A 104 5.65 -18.82 -12.57
CA LEU A 104 4.31 -19.20 -13.04
C LEU A 104 3.66 -18.11 -13.89
N MET A 105 3.85 -16.83 -13.53
CA MET A 105 3.36 -15.70 -14.33
C MET A 105 4.01 -15.68 -15.71
N LYS A 106 5.35 -15.78 -15.78
CA LYS A 106 6.11 -15.74 -17.04
C LYS A 106 5.76 -16.91 -17.97
N THR A 107 5.73 -18.12 -17.44
CA THR A 107 5.61 -19.37 -18.22
C THR A 107 4.16 -19.79 -18.48
N ARG A 108 3.26 -19.64 -17.49
CA ARG A 108 1.85 -20.07 -17.59
C ARG A 108 0.88 -18.92 -17.85
N LYS A 109 1.39 -17.70 -18.03
CA LYS A 109 0.59 -16.47 -18.25
C LYS A 109 -0.45 -16.25 -17.16
N MET A 110 -0.14 -16.70 -15.94
CA MET A 110 -0.98 -16.44 -14.78
C MET A 110 -0.87 -14.96 -14.40
N THR A 111 -1.98 -14.37 -13.95
CA THR A 111 -1.90 -13.09 -13.23
C THR A 111 -1.20 -13.31 -11.89
N ARG A 112 -0.61 -12.25 -11.30
CA ARG A 112 -0.07 -12.28 -9.94
C ARG A 112 -1.01 -12.96 -8.95
N ALA A 113 -2.25 -12.50 -8.91
CA ALA A 113 -3.28 -13.02 -8.01
C ALA A 113 -3.54 -14.53 -8.21
N THR A 114 -3.56 -14.99 -9.47
CA THR A 114 -3.75 -16.41 -9.80
C THR A 114 -2.53 -17.25 -9.42
N ALA A 115 -1.32 -16.73 -9.66
CA ALA A 115 -0.07 -17.42 -9.32
C ALA A 115 0.06 -17.59 -7.79
N ILE A 116 -0.16 -16.52 -7.01
CA ILE A 116 -0.15 -16.60 -5.54
C ILE A 116 -1.22 -17.57 -5.04
N LYS A 117 -2.45 -17.50 -5.58
CA LYS A 117 -3.53 -18.43 -5.23
C LYS A 117 -3.15 -19.88 -5.50
N PHE A 118 -2.55 -20.15 -6.66
CA PHE A 118 -2.12 -21.48 -7.08
C PHE A 118 -1.10 -22.09 -6.11
N ILE A 119 -0.16 -21.27 -5.63
CA ILE A 119 0.85 -21.68 -4.65
C ILE A 119 0.19 -21.87 -3.27
N LYS A 120 -0.61 -20.90 -2.80
CA LYS A 120 -1.33 -20.97 -1.51
C LYS A 120 -2.21 -22.22 -1.38
N GLN A 121 -2.81 -22.69 -2.48
CA GLN A 121 -3.60 -23.94 -2.49
C GLN A 121 -2.78 -25.20 -2.17
N ARG A 122 -1.46 -25.16 -2.37
CA ARG A 122 -0.53 -26.28 -2.12
C ARG A 122 0.33 -26.08 -0.88
N ARG A 123 0.56 -24.82 -0.49
CA ARG A 123 1.27 -24.42 0.72
C ARG A 123 0.52 -23.25 1.39
N PRO A 124 -0.45 -23.54 2.28
CA PRO A 124 -1.35 -22.52 2.84
C PRO A 124 -0.68 -21.38 3.58
N GLU A 125 0.48 -21.60 4.21
CA GLU A 125 1.27 -20.57 4.90
C GLU A 125 1.99 -19.59 3.98
N VAL A 126 1.94 -19.77 2.66
CA VAL A 126 2.54 -18.82 1.71
C VAL A 126 1.91 -17.45 1.86
N HIS A 127 2.76 -16.46 2.13
CA HIS A 127 2.36 -15.09 2.37
C HIS A 127 3.52 -14.17 1.97
N PRO A 128 3.67 -13.84 0.67
CA PRO A 128 4.64 -12.86 0.22
C PRO A 128 4.39 -11.50 0.87
N ASN A 129 5.45 -10.81 1.27
CA ASN A 129 5.31 -9.46 1.81
C ASN A 129 4.77 -8.50 0.75
N TYR A 130 4.19 -7.40 1.23
CA TYR A 130 3.50 -6.40 0.41
C TYR A 130 4.37 -5.84 -0.72
N GLY A 131 5.62 -5.51 -0.43
CA GLY A 131 6.57 -4.99 -1.41
C GLY A 131 6.88 -5.97 -2.54
N PHE A 132 6.99 -7.26 -2.24
CA PHE A 132 7.19 -8.31 -3.23
C PHE A 132 5.95 -8.56 -4.09
N ILE A 133 4.74 -8.47 -3.51
CA ILE A 133 3.48 -8.56 -4.26
C ILE A 133 3.39 -7.40 -5.28
N LYS A 134 3.78 -6.19 -4.89
CA LYS A 134 3.88 -5.04 -5.83
C LYS A 134 4.89 -5.30 -6.94
N GLN A 135 6.07 -5.81 -6.60
CA GLN A 135 7.11 -6.11 -7.56
C GLN A 135 6.68 -7.14 -8.61
N LEU A 136 5.80 -8.10 -8.29
CA LEU A 136 5.22 -9.01 -9.28
C LEU A 136 4.36 -8.28 -10.33
N GLU A 137 3.70 -7.18 -9.99
CA GLU A 137 2.95 -6.34 -10.95
C GLU A 137 3.90 -5.71 -11.95
N ILE A 138 4.92 -5.05 -11.41
CA ILE A 138 5.96 -4.38 -12.20
C ILE A 138 6.70 -5.40 -13.07
N PHE A 139 6.88 -6.63 -12.59
CA PHE A 139 7.46 -7.70 -13.39
C PHE A 139 6.64 -8.01 -14.64
N ALA A 140 5.31 -8.04 -14.53
CA ALA A 140 4.42 -8.24 -15.68
C ALA A 140 4.40 -7.01 -16.61
N GLU A 141 4.39 -5.80 -16.05
CA GLU A 141 4.45 -4.54 -16.82
C GLU A 141 5.76 -4.37 -17.60
N CYS A 142 6.87 -4.86 -17.02
CA CYS A 142 8.17 -4.96 -17.69
C CYS A 142 8.24 -6.13 -18.69
N GLN A 143 7.11 -6.78 -19.01
CA GLN A 143 7.04 -7.94 -19.90
C GLN A 143 8.01 -9.06 -19.49
N TYR A 144 8.19 -9.23 -18.18
CA TYR A 144 9.07 -10.22 -17.55
C TYR A 144 10.58 -10.02 -17.80
N ASP A 145 10.99 -8.80 -18.20
CA ASP A 145 12.38 -8.40 -18.40
C ASP A 145 12.72 -7.02 -17.76
N PRO A 146 12.52 -6.85 -16.44
CA PRO A 146 12.99 -5.66 -15.74
C PRO A 146 14.51 -5.52 -15.85
N SER A 147 14.96 -4.31 -16.16
CA SER A 147 16.38 -3.97 -16.22
C SER A 147 16.59 -2.50 -15.81
N PRO A 148 17.81 -2.08 -15.44
CA PRO A 148 18.10 -0.70 -15.07
C PRO A 148 17.89 0.32 -16.20
N THR A 149 17.57 -0.13 -17.41
CA THR A 149 17.23 0.71 -18.56
C THR A 149 15.76 0.61 -18.96
N HIS A 150 14.99 -0.33 -18.39
CA HIS A 150 13.57 -0.49 -18.70
C HIS A 150 12.75 0.66 -18.09
N PRO A 151 11.96 1.43 -18.87
CA PRO A 151 11.26 2.62 -18.37
C PRO A 151 10.38 2.38 -17.13
N THR A 152 9.59 1.31 -17.14
CA THR A 152 8.74 0.92 -16.00
C THR A 152 9.55 0.58 -14.75
N TYR A 153 10.64 -0.19 -14.90
CA TYR A 153 11.53 -0.52 -13.79
C TYR A 153 12.19 0.75 -13.24
N CYS A 154 12.69 1.64 -14.10
CA CYS A 154 13.31 2.89 -13.68
C CYS A 154 12.34 3.77 -12.91
N ARG A 155 11.10 3.92 -13.39
CA ARG A 155 10.05 4.67 -12.70
C ARG A 155 9.75 4.05 -11.33
N TRP A 156 9.49 2.75 -11.29
CA TRP A 156 9.26 2.04 -10.03
C TRP A 156 10.45 2.17 -9.06
N LYS A 157 11.68 2.06 -9.56
CA LYS A 157 12.89 2.13 -8.74
C LYS A 157 13.08 3.54 -8.19
N GLN A 158 12.83 4.57 -8.99
CA GLN A 158 12.83 5.96 -8.55
C GLN A 158 11.73 6.23 -7.53
N GLU A 159 10.52 5.74 -7.76
CA GLU A 159 9.41 5.85 -6.80
C GLU A 159 9.73 5.10 -5.50
N GLN A 160 10.32 3.91 -5.57
CA GLN A 160 10.79 3.16 -4.40
C GLN A 160 11.92 3.88 -3.68
N GLU A 161 12.91 4.43 -4.37
CA GLU A 161 14.02 5.17 -3.77
C GLU A 161 13.55 6.50 -3.17
N GLN A 162 12.64 7.21 -3.83
CA GLN A 162 11.96 8.37 -3.27
C GLN A 162 11.13 7.94 -2.06
N ASN A 163 10.40 6.84 -2.15
CA ASN A 163 9.63 6.29 -1.04
C ASN A 163 10.52 5.79 0.08
N ILE A 164 11.74 5.28 -0.16
CA ILE A 164 12.73 4.82 0.83
C ILE A 164 13.48 6.00 1.44
N THR A 165 13.82 7.01 0.66
CA THR A 165 14.41 8.28 1.16
C THR A 165 13.36 9.05 1.97
N LYS A 166 12.10 8.94 1.56
CA LYS A 166 10.93 9.29 2.33
C LYS A 166 10.78 8.33 3.51
N HIS A 167 11.02 7.01 3.38
CA HIS A 167 10.86 5.93 4.38
C HIS A 167 11.83 6.03 5.56
N LEU A 168 13.09 6.36 5.30
CA LEU A 168 14.09 6.67 6.31
C LEU A 168 13.72 7.93 7.11
N ASN A 169 12.76 8.73 6.61
CA ASN A 169 12.12 9.84 7.33
C ASN A 169 10.61 9.61 7.62
N GLN A 170 10.00 8.52 7.14
CA GLN A 170 8.54 8.30 7.04
C GLN A 170 8.25 6.80 6.90
N ILE A 171 8.25 6.07 8.01
CA ILE A 171 7.58 4.77 8.07
C ILE A 171 6.21 4.91 7.39
N ILE A 172 5.81 3.89 6.63
CA ILE A 172 4.51 3.75 5.92
C ILE A 172 3.28 3.91 6.86
N ASP A 173 3.52 4.14 8.13
CA ASP A 173 2.55 4.45 9.16
C ASP A 173 3.05 5.66 9.93
N THR A 174 2.50 6.82 9.59
CA THR A 174 2.56 7.97 10.46
C THR A 174 1.93 7.58 11.79
N THR A 175 2.78 7.16 12.72
CA THR A 175 2.36 6.61 13.99
C THR A 175 2.05 7.79 14.89
N ILE A 176 0.75 8.09 15.01
CA ILE A 176 0.25 9.21 15.78
C ILE A 176 0.35 8.91 17.27
N ILE A 177 -0.11 7.72 17.63
CA ILE A 177 0.09 7.14 18.95
C ILE A 177 1.00 5.93 18.72
N PRO A 178 2.24 5.94 19.26
CA PRO A 178 3.17 4.83 19.20
C PRO A 178 2.45 3.49 19.38
N ASP A 179 2.58 2.62 18.38
CA ASP A 179 2.03 1.26 18.39
C ASP A 179 0.52 1.17 18.66
N ARG A 180 -0.28 2.15 18.22
CA ARG A 180 -1.75 2.13 18.38
C ARG A 180 -2.54 2.77 17.24
N LEU A 181 -2.07 3.92 16.72
CA LEU A 181 -2.81 4.70 15.72
C LEU A 181 -1.91 5.08 14.55
N ARG A 182 -2.27 4.60 13.37
CA ARG A 182 -1.55 4.76 12.12
C ARG A 182 -2.44 5.45 11.08
N LEU A 183 -1.82 6.21 10.19
CA LEU A 183 -2.50 6.88 9.08
C LEU A 183 -1.92 6.42 7.75
N SER A 184 -2.79 6.05 6.81
CA SER A 184 -2.41 5.69 5.45
C SER A 184 -3.19 6.50 4.42
N ILE A 185 -2.46 7.16 3.52
CA ILE A 185 -3.03 7.84 2.35
C ILE A 185 -3.22 6.91 1.14
N GLN A 186 -2.64 5.71 1.19
CA GLN A 186 -2.67 4.74 0.11
C GLN A 186 -2.89 3.34 0.65
N PHE A 187 -4.12 2.84 0.50
CA PHE A 187 -4.47 1.46 0.83
C PHE A 187 -4.56 0.63 -0.46
N PRO A 188 -4.09 -0.63 -0.45
CA PRO A 188 -4.07 -1.44 -1.67
C PRO A 188 -5.48 -1.85 -2.13
N GLU A 189 -5.74 -1.77 -3.44
CA GLU A 189 -6.96 -2.33 -4.05
C GLU A 189 -6.84 -3.83 -4.34
N ASP A 190 -5.62 -4.36 -4.44
CA ASP A 190 -5.37 -5.80 -4.60
C ASP A 190 -5.54 -6.51 -3.25
N ILE A 191 -6.33 -7.58 -3.24
CA ILE A 191 -6.66 -8.34 -2.03
C ILE A 191 -5.42 -8.89 -1.30
N TYR A 192 -4.41 -9.39 -2.02
CA TYR A 192 -3.23 -9.99 -1.40
C TYR A 192 -2.32 -8.92 -0.83
N GLN A 193 -2.22 -7.79 -1.52
CA GLN A 193 -1.52 -6.61 -1.01
C GLN A 193 -2.18 -6.07 0.26
N ALA A 194 -3.51 -5.94 0.26
CA ALA A 194 -4.27 -5.47 1.42
C ALA A 194 -4.17 -6.45 2.60
N GLU A 195 -4.27 -7.75 2.34
CA GLU A 195 -4.08 -8.81 3.35
C GLU A 195 -2.69 -8.74 3.98
N SER A 196 -1.63 -8.63 3.17
CA SER A 196 -0.26 -8.54 3.69
C SER A 196 -0.05 -7.28 4.50
N LEU A 197 -0.53 -6.12 4.04
CA LEU A 197 -0.46 -4.89 4.82
C LEU A 197 -1.15 -5.04 6.19
N ILE A 198 -2.36 -5.60 6.23
CA ILE A 198 -3.12 -5.77 7.48
C ILE A 198 -2.36 -6.68 8.46
N LEU A 199 -1.87 -7.83 7.99
CA LEU A 199 -1.22 -8.81 8.84
C LEU A 199 0.17 -8.35 9.29
N ASP A 200 1.00 -7.82 8.39
CA ASP A 200 2.37 -7.40 8.69
C ASP A 200 2.42 -6.18 9.61
N ALA A 201 1.47 -5.24 9.43
CA ALA A 201 1.33 -4.08 10.31
C ALA A 201 0.56 -4.39 11.62
N GLY A 202 0.01 -5.61 11.77
CA GLY A 202 -0.77 -6.02 12.93
C GLY A 202 -2.08 -5.24 13.10
N ILE A 203 -2.67 -4.75 12.00
CA ILE A 203 -3.87 -3.91 12.02
C ILE A 203 -5.07 -4.76 12.44
N THR A 204 -5.77 -4.31 13.48
CA THR A 204 -6.99 -4.96 13.98
C THR A 204 -8.26 -4.19 13.61
N HIS A 205 -8.15 -2.87 13.52
CA HIS A 205 -9.26 -1.96 13.30
C HIS A 205 -8.95 -1.02 12.12
N LEU A 206 -9.85 -0.97 11.13
CA LEU A 206 -9.71 -0.10 9.96
C LEU A 206 -10.83 0.93 9.90
N LEU A 207 -10.48 2.21 9.94
CA LEU A 207 -11.38 3.31 9.60
C LEU A 207 -11.09 3.78 8.18
N SER A 208 -11.99 3.54 7.25
CA SER A 208 -11.86 4.02 5.86
C SER A 208 -12.80 5.18 5.60
N ILE A 209 -12.35 6.19 4.87
CA ILE A 209 -13.12 7.41 4.62
C ILE A 209 -13.24 7.64 3.11
N SER A 210 -14.44 7.97 2.62
CA SER A 210 -14.70 8.17 1.19
C SER A 210 -13.80 9.24 0.55
N PRO A 211 -13.46 9.11 -0.75
CA PRO A 211 -13.82 8.03 -1.66
C PRO A 211 -12.78 6.89 -1.63
N THR A 212 -12.95 5.92 -0.74
CA THR A 212 -12.06 4.75 -0.62
C THR A 212 -12.84 3.47 -0.82
N ARG A 213 -12.20 2.46 -1.39
CA ARG A 213 -12.74 1.10 -1.47
C ARG A 213 -11.75 0.16 -0.84
N ILE A 214 -12.23 -0.61 0.13
CA ILE A 214 -11.44 -1.67 0.74
C ILE A 214 -11.89 -2.99 0.13
N PRO A 215 -10.98 -3.86 -0.35
CA PRO A 215 -11.33 -5.18 -0.86
C PRO A 215 -12.09 -5.97 0.22
N SER A 216 -13.31 -6.42 -0.07
CA SER A 216 -14.21 -7.07 0.90
C SER A 216 -13.56 -8.25 1.64
N ASP A 217 -12.76 -9.02 0.91
CA ASP A 217 -12.14 -10.22 1.44
C ASP A 217 -10.93 -9.93 2.33
N ALA A 218 -10.34 -8.73 2.26
CA ALA A 218 -9.29 -8.30 3.17
C ALA A 218 -9.87 -7.96 4.55
N LEU A 219 -11.16 -7.59 4.63
CA LEU A 219 -11.83 -7.21 5.87
C LEU A 219 -11.96 -8.37 6.87
N LYS A 220 -11.90 -9.63 6.41
CA LYS A 220 -12.01 -10.81 7.28
C LYS A 220 -10.86 -10.98 8.28
N TYR A 221 -9.74 -10.28 8.04
CA TYR A 221 -8.57 -10.29 8.92
C TYR A 221 -8.64 -9.18 9.99
N LEU A 222 -9.62 -8.28 9.88
CA LEU A 222 -9.85 -7.22 10.86
C LEU A 222 -10.88 -7.67 11.88
N GLU A 223 -10.74 -7.21 13.12
CA GLU A 223 -11.76 -7.35 14.14
C GLU A 223 -12.95 -6.44 13.84
N ARG A 224 -12.67 -5.21 13.37
CA ARG A 224 -13.70 -4.24 13.01
C ARG A 224 -13.25 -3.34 11.86
N HIS A 225 -14.17 -3.11 10.93
CA HIS A 225 -14.02 -2.14 9.85
C HIS A 225 -15.20 -1.18 9.88
N GLN A 226 -14.92 0.12 9.78
CA GLN A 226 -15.93 1.16 9.61
C GLN A 226 -15.61 1.97 8.37
N HIS A 227 -16.61 2.12 7.50
CA HIS A 227 -16.55 3.00 6.35
C HIS A 227 -17.36 4.27 6.61
N VAL A 228 -16.70 5.42 6.49
CA VAL A 228 -17.28 6.73 6.68
C VAL A 228 -17.50 7.37 5.32
N GLU A 229 -18.77 7.43 4.92
CA GLU A 229 -19.19 8.12 3.71
C GLU A 229 -19.27 9.63 3.98
N ILE A 230 -18.43 10.41 3.29
CA ILE A 230 -18.52 11.87 3.31
C ILE A 230 -19.58 12.29 2.30
N THR A 231 -20.71 12.82 2.79
CA THR A 231 -21.76 13.35 1.93
C THR A 231 -21.24 14.54 1.12
N ASN A 232 -21.59 14.60 -0.17
CA ASN A 232 -21.30 15.75 -1.02
C ASN A 232 -22.01 17.00 -0.46
N GLY A 233 -21.23 18.03 -0.09
CA GLY A 233 -21.75 19.30 0.42
C GLY A 233 -20.89 19.94 1.51
N LYS A 234 -21.22 21.19 1.84
CA LYS A 234 -20.53 21.97 2.89
C LYS A 234 -20.67 21.25 4.24
N GLY A 235 -19.56 20.76 4.78
CA GLY A 235 -19.51 20.15 6.11
C GLY A 235 -19.72 18.65 6.20
N GLY A 236 -19.72 17.92 5.08
CA GLY A 236 -19.86 16.46 5.10
C GLY A 236 -18.89 15.76 6.06
N LEU A 237 -17.60 16.13 6.03
CA LEU A 237 -16.59 15.59 6.95
C LEU A 237 -16.86 15.98 8.40
N LEU A 238 -17.27 17.23 8.65
CA LEU A 238 -17.53 17.74 10.00
C LEU A 238 -18.57 16.90 10.74
N PHE A 239 -19.67 16.54 10.06
CA PHE A 239 -20.73 15.69 10.64
C PHE A 239 -20.29 14.25 10.89
N ALA A 240 -19.26 13.77 10.18
CA ALA A 240 -18.75 12.43 10.34
C ALA A 240 -17.65 12.29 11.42
N LEU A 241 -17.09 13.41 11.91
CA LEU A 241 -16.03 13.40 12.92
C LEU A 241 -16.41 12.71 14.23
N PRO A 242 -17.61 12.87 14.82
CA PRO A 242 -17.98 12.19 16.06
C PRO A 242 -17.85 10.67 15.95
N ASP A 243 -18.44 10.09 14.90
CA ASP A 243 -18.47 8.64 14.69
C ASP A 243 -17.07 8.11 14.37
N ALA A 244 -16.28 8.85 13.60
CA ALA A 244 -14.88 8.51 13.32
C ALA A 244 -14.03 8.51 14.59
N CYS A 245 -14.16 9.54 15.43
CA CYS A 245 -13.41 9.65 16.69
C CYS A 245 -13.84 8.59 17.70
N LEU A 246 -15.15 8.28 17.76
CA LEU A 246 -15.67 7.22 18.62
C LEU A 246 -15.11 5.86 18.23
N PHE A 247 -15.08 5.53 16.94
CA PHE A 247 -14.47 4.29 16.45
C PHE A 247 -13.01 4.15 16.87
N ILE A 248 -12.21 5.20 16.67
CA ILE A 248 -10.78 5.20 17.04
C ILE A 248 -10.62 5.02 18.55
N LYS A 249 -11.44 5.71 19.34
CA LYS A 249 -11.43 5.61 20.80
C LYS A 249 -11.73 4.19 21.28
N GLU A 250 -12.84 3.61 20.83
CA GLU A 250 -13.28 2.26 21.22
C GLU A 250 -12.21 1.22 20.86
N ALA A 251 -11.61 1.34 19.69
CA ALA A 251 -10.57 0.42 19.23
C ALA A 251 -9.28 0.51 20.06
N ILE A 252 -8.85 1.72 20.45
CA ILE A 252 -7.67 1.90 21.31
C ILE A 252 -7.96 1.39 22.73
N GLU A 253 -9.15 1.64 23.27
CA GLU A 253 -9.59 1.15 24.59
C GLU A 253 -9.67 -0.39 24.64
N SER A 254 -9.91 -1.05 23.50
CA SER A 254 -9.89 -2.51 23.38
C SER A 254 -8.52 -3.10 23.02
N ASP A 255 -7.43 -2.36 23.25
CA ASP A 255 -6.05 -2.79 22.94
C ASP A 255 -5.76 -2.96 21.44
N GLY A 256 -6.62 -2.42 20.57
CA GLY A 256 -6.52 -2.53 19.12
C GLY A 256 -5.43 -1.66 18.49
N GLN A 257 -4.94 -2.14 17.36
CA GLN A 257 -4.13 -1.40 16.38
C GLN A 257 -5.04 -0.81 15.30
N VAL A 258 -5.10 0.53 15.22
CA VAL A 258 -6.01 1.27 14.35
C VAL A 258 -5.27 1.84 13.15
N LEU A 259 -5.78 1.55 11.94
CA LEU A 259 -5.39 2.23 10.71
C LEU A 259 -6.52 3.17 10.27
N VAL A 260 -6.20 4.45 10.09
CA VAL A 260 -7.09 5.43 9.44
C VAL A 260 -6.67 5.59 7.98
N HIS A 261 -7.55 5.28 7.05
CA HIS A 261 -7.31 5.37 5.62
C HIS A 261 -8.22 6.39 4.92
N SER A 262 -7.59 7.31 4.18
CA SER A 262 -8.27 8.26 3.28
C SER A 262 -7.35 8.59 2.12
N ARG A 263 -7.88 8.62 0.88
CA ARG A 263 -7.12 9.11 -0.30
C ARG A 263 -6.83 10.61 -0.23
N ALA A 264 -7.62 11.35 0.53
CA ALA A 264 -7.40 12.77 0.79
C ALA A 264 -6.61 12.92 2.09
N GLU A 265 -5.35 13.37 1.98
CA GLU A 265 -4.43 13.57 3.10
C GLU A 265 -5.02 14.51 4.16
N THR A 266 -5.57 15.66 3.74
CA THR A 266 -6.24 16.63 4.62
C THR A 266 -7.35 16.00 5.46
N THR A 267 -8.14 15.09 4.89
CA THR A 267 -9.25 14.43 5.57
C THR A 267 -8.75 13.50 6.68
N ALA A 268 -7.71 12.72 6.39
CA ALA A 268 -7.09 11.84 7.38
C ALA A 268 -6.55 12.64 8.57
N TRP A 269 -5.88 13.76 8.29
CA TRP A 269 -5.35 14.64 9.32
C TRP A 269 -6.43 15.34 10.15
N ILE A 270 -7.56 15.75 9.55
CA ILE A 270 -8.68 16.34 10.32
C ILE A 270 -9.22 15.31 11.31
N VAL A 271 -9.43 14.06 10.89
CA VAL A 271 -9.95 12.99 11.77
C VAL A 271 -8.99 12.73 12.93
N VAL A 272 -7.70 12.61 12.64
CA VAL A 272 -6.68 12.37 13.66
C VAL A 272 -6.60 13.55 14.64
N SER A 273 -6.55 14.79 14.14
CA SER A 273 -6.52 15.98 15.00
C SER A 273 -7.78 16.11 15.86
N ALA A 274 -8.95 15.86 15.29
CA ALA A 274 -10.22 15.85 16.00
C ALA A 274 -10.23 14.81 17.14
N PHE A 275 -9.74 13.61 16.87
CA PHE A 275 -9.60 12.56 17.89
C PHE A 275 -8.61 12.98 18.99
N MET A 276 -7.46 13.56 18.63
CA MET A 276 -6.47 14.06 19.60
C MET A 276 -7.02 15.17 20.49
N MET A 277 -7.81 16.08 19.92
CA MET A 277 -8.49 17.14 20.66
C MET A 277 -9.47 16.57 21.68
N ILE A 278 -10.25 15.54 21.32
CA ILE A 278 -11.20 14.89 22.23
C ILE A 278 -10.47 14.13 23.34
N MET A 279 -9.48 13.32 22.97
CA MET A 279 -8.87 12.39 23.90
C MET A 279 -8.02 13.09 24.97
N TYR A 280 -7.32 14.16 24.58
CA TYR A 280 -6.42 14.90 25.45
C TYR A 280 -6.95 16.28 25.87
N ASP A 281 -8.21 16.61 25.55
CA ASP A 281 -8.84 17.92 25.80
C ASP A 281 -8.01 19.12 25.27
N LEU A 282 -7.51 18.99 24.04
CA LEU A 282 -6.59 19.98 23.45
C LEU A 282 -7.34 21.09 22.70
N SER A 283 -6.75 22.27 22.67
CA SER A 283 -7.02 23.29 21.64
C SER A 283 -6.57 22.79 20.26
N VAL A 284 -7.01 23.50 19.21
CA VAL A 284 -6.58 23.19 17.85
C VAL A 284 -5.07 23.35 17.75
N GLU A 285 -4.54 24.47 18.24
CA GLU A 285 -3.13 24.81 18.21
C GLU A 285 -2.26 23.78 18.96
N GLU A 286 -2.70 23.31 20.13
CA GLU A 286 -2.01 22.25 20.88
C GLU A 286 -2.03 20.91 20.16
N ALA A 287 -3.15 20.53 19.53
CA ALA A 287 -3.23 19.29 18.75
C ALA A 287 -2.26 19.34 17.55
N LEU A 288 -2.19 20.46 16.83
CA LEU A 288 -1.26 20.63 15.72
C LEU A 288 0.20 20.65 16.18
N THR A 289 0.47 21.24 17.35
CA THR A 289 1.81 21.23 17.95
C THR A 289 2.26 19.81 18.28
N LYS A 290 1.37 18.97 18.84
CA LYS A 290 1.70 17.56 19.11
C LYS A 290 1.91 16.73 17.86
N LEU A 291 1.22 17.06 16.78
CA LEU A 291 1.37 16.40 15.48
C LEU A 291 2.50 16.99 14.64
N HIS A 292 3.19 18.03 15.15
CA HIS A 292 4.19 18.76 14.39
C HIS A 292 5.36 17.90 13.92
N ASP A 293 5.85 17.02 14.81
CA ASP A 293 6.96 16.12 14.51
C ASP A 293 6.57 15.00 13.53
N VAL A 294 5.27 14.90 13.23
CA VAL A 294 4.65 13.76 12.56
C VAL A 294 4.19 14.14 11.14
N TRP A 295 4.05 15.43 10.83
CA TRP A 295 3.49 15.94 9.57
C TRP A 295 4.42 16.93 8.82
N TYR A 296 5.73 16.65 8.75
CA TYR A 296 6.80 17.56 8.25
C TYR A 296 6.57 18.26 6.88
N HIS A 297 5.62 17.79 6.06
CA HIS A 297 5.25 18.40 4.77
C HIS A 297 3.77 18.80 4.64
N PHE A 298 2.95 18.61 5.67
CA PHE A 298 1.55 19.02 5.66
C PHE A 298 1.42 20.45 6.17
N SER A 299 0.83 21.33 5.36
CA SER A 299 0.51 22.71 5.76
C SER A 299 -0.99 22.84 5.97
N PRO A 300 -1.48 23.04 7.21
CA PRO A 300 -2.89 23.24 7.49
C PRO A 300 -3.47 24.40 6.70
N THR A 301 -4.54 24.15 5.96
CA THR A 301 -5.29 25.20 5.26
C THR A 301 -6.26 25.90 6.20
N GLU A 302 -6.77 27.07 5.80
CA GLU A 302 -7.86 27.75 6.53
C GLU A 302 -9.09 26.86 6.68
N CYS A 303 -9.42 26.07 5.65
CA CYS A 303 -10.53 25.10 5.70
C CYS A 303 -10.29 24.01 6.75
N PHE A 304 -9.06 23.50 6.85
CA PHE A 304 -8.66 22.53 7.86
C PHE A 304 -8.85 23.10 9.27
N LEU A 305 -8.31 24.29 9.54
CA LEU A 305 -8.39 24.95 10.84
C LEU A 305 -9.83 25.28 11.21
N ARG A 306 -10.61 25.81 10.26
CA ARG A 306 -12.01 26.14 10.44
C ARG A 306 -12.85 24.92 10.79
N CYS A 307 -12.59 23.77 10.16
CA CYS A 307 -13.28 22.51 10.47
C CYS A 307 -13.08 22.12 11.94
N LEU A 308 -11.83 22.09 12.41
CA LEU A 308 -11.51 21.72 13.80
C LEU A 308 -12.06 22.73 14.82
N LYS A 309 -12.02 24.03 14.49
CA LYS A 309 -12.61 25.09 15.33
C LYS A 309 -14.12 24.92 15.47
N LEU A 310 -14.83 24.75 14.36
CA LEU A 310 -16.28 24.49 14.36
C LEU A 310 -16.62 23.22 15.14
N PHE A 311 -15.80 22.18 15.01
CA PHE A 311 -15.96 20.92 15.74
C PHE A 311 -15.82 21.11 17.26
N LYS A 312 -14.87 21.93 17.71
CA LYS A 312 -14.72 22.27 19.13
C LYS A 312 -15.85 23.17 19.63
N GLU A 313 -16.22 24.20 18.87
CA GLU A 313 -17.28 25.16 19.21
C GLU A 313 -18.66 24.50 19.35
N CYS A 314 -18.93 23.43 18.61
CA CYS A 314 -20.16 22.65 18.73
C CYS A 314 -20.14 21.62 19.86
N GLY A 315 -19.09 21.59 20.70
CA GLY A 315 -18.92 20.60 21.76
C GLY A 315 -18.69 19.19 21.22
N TYR A 316 -17.99 19.07 20.10
CA TYR A 316 -17.69 17.80 19.41
C TYR A 316 -18.93 17.04 18.91
N ASN A 317 -20.08 17.71 18.84
CA ASN A 317 -21.34 17.14 18.35
C ASN A 317 -22.01 18.08 17.33
N PRO A 318 -21.44 18.19 16.11
CA PRO A 318 -21.99 19.02 15.06
C PRO A 318 -23.33 18.43 14.61
N THR A 319 -24.40 19.20 14.76
CA THR A 319 -25.73 18.85 14.26
C THR A 319 -26.29 20.01 13.44
N LEU A 320 -27.21 19.74 12.52
CA LEU A 320 -27.89 20.78 11.74
C LEU A 320 -28.69 21.77 12.61
N ASN A 321 -28.99 21.40 13.85
CA ASN A 321 -29.70 22.24 14.82
C ASN A 321 -28.74 23.08 15.70
N ASN A 322 -27.42 22.85 15.59
CA ASN A 322 -26.46 23.61 16.39
C ASN A 322 -26.38 25.07 15.88
N PRO A 323 -26.55 26.09 16.73
CA PRO A 323 -26.57 27.49 16.32
C PRO A 323 -25.29 27.95 15.58
N VAL A 324 -24.13 27.42 15.98
CA VAL A 324 -22.83 27.71 15.33
C VAL A 324 -22.81 27.13 13.92
N ILE A 325 -23.27 25.89 13.77
CA ILE A 325 -23.36 25.21 12.47
C ILE A 325 -24.37 25.89 11.57
N GLN A 326 -25.54 26.28 12.06
CA GLN A 326 -26.54 27.02 11.27
C GLN A 326 -26.00 28.36 10.77
N LYS A 327 -25.33 29.13 11.64
CA LYS A 327 -24.68 30.39 11.28
C LYS A 327 -23.62 30.17 10.19
N TRP A 328 -22.83 29.13 10.32
CA TRP A 328 -21.81 28.79 9.34
C TRP A 328 -22.39 28.31 8.01
N MET A 329 -23.40 27.46 8.03
CA MET A 329 -24.07 26.97 6.80
C MET A 329 -24.66 28.14 6.02
N ASN A 330 -25.23 29.11 6.72
CA ASN A 330 -25.85 30.31 6.15
C ASN A 330 -24.85 31.42 5.74
N SER A 331 -23.55 31.29 6.03
CA SER A 331 -22.55 32.27 5.58
C SER A 331 -22.20 32.04 4.10
N GLU A 332 -22.34 33.07 3.26
CA GLU A 332 -21.79 33.08 1.90
C GLU A 332 -20.24 32.94 1.94
N PHE A 333 -19.66 32.36 0.89
CA PHE A 333 -18.21 32.13 0.79
C PHE A 333 -17.45 33.47 0.87
N GLU A 334 -16.85 33.78 2.02
CA GLU A 334 -15.79 34.80 2.09
C GLU A 334 -14.49 34.17 1.57
N ALA A 335 -13.98 34.69 0.46
CA ALA A 335 -12.68 34.31 -0.10
C ALA A 335 -11.57 34.56 0.95
N PRO A 336 -10.53 33.71 1.03
CA PRO A 336 -9.49 33.85 2.05
C PRO A 336 -8.73 35.17 1.87
N SER A 337 -8.81 36.04 2.88
CA SER A 337 -7.94 37.20 2.98
C SER A 337 -6.50 36.72 3.19
N THR A 338 -5.61 37.12 2.28
CA THR A 338 -4.17 36.82 2.31
C THR A 338 -3.57 37.16 3.68
N PHE A 339 -3.09 36.14 4.39
CA PHE A 339 -2.28 36.33 5.59
C PHE A 339 -0.85 36.68 5.16
N THR A 340 -0.38 37.88 5.51
CA THR A 340 1.04 38.27 5.40
C THR A 340 1.79 37.70 6.61
N PRO A 341 2.81 36.84 6.41
CA PRO A 341 3.64 36.37 7.52
C PRO A 341 4.41 37.54 8.12
N LYS A 342 4.35 37.71 9.45
CA LYS A 342 5.27 38.59 10.17
C LYS A 342 6.68 37.96 10.17
N SER A 343 7.55 38.56 9.36
CA SER A 343 9.01 38.72 9.48
C SER A 343 9.86 37.64 10.18
N GLU A 344 10.71 37.02 9.36
CA GLU A 344 12.16 36.82 9.55
C GLU A 344 12.67 36.00 10.77
N LEU A 345 13.07 34.75 10.47
CA LEU A 345 14.33 34.21 10.96
C LEU A 345 15.18 33.77 9.75
N GLN A 346 16.29 34.47 9.62
CA GLN A 346 17.19 34.49 8.47
C GLN A 346 18.20 33.35 8.59
N TYR A 347 18.17 32.35 7.70
CA TYR A 347 19.36 31.60 7.31
C TYR A 347 19.24 31.24 5.83
N GLY A 348 20.09 31.89 5.03
CA GLY A 348 20.12 31.70 3.58
C GLY A 348 20.82 30.40 3.18
N ILE A 349 20.50 29.94 1.98
CA ILE A 349 21.43 29.54 0.91
C ILE A 349 20.63 29.46 -0.40
N ASN A 350 21.29 29.87 -1.47
CA ASN A 350 20.81 30.17 -2.80
C ASN A 350 20.26 28.98 -3.60
N GLY A 351 19.23 29.28 -4.42
CA GLY A 351 19.17 28.89 -5.84
C GLY A 351 18.63 27.51 -6.18
N ILE A 352 17.42 27.45 -6.74
CA ILE A 352 17.13 27.32 -8.19
C ILE A 352 15.60 27.29 -8.30
N ALA A 353 15.03 28.27 -9.00
CA ALA A 353 13.65 28.24 -9.46
C ALA A 353 13.56 27.34 -10.69
N GLU A 354 12.51 26.53 -10.80
CA GLU A 354 11.67 26.46 -12.01
C GLU A 354 10.44 25.53 -11.83
N HIS A 355 9.27 26.14 -12.07
CA HIS A 355 8.00 25.60 -12.59
C HIS A 355 7.22 24.52 -11.83
N GLY A 356 6.32 24.96 -10.95
CA GLY A 356 5.04 24.29 -10.66
C GLY A 356 3.88 25.24 -10.96
N GLU A 357 3.05 24.90 -11.95
CA GLU A 357 1.78 25.58 -12.20
C GLU A 357 0.82 25.34 -11.01
N ALA A 358 0.27 26.41 -10.46
CA ALA A 358 -0.75 26.37 -9.43
C ALA A 358 -2.09 25.98 -10.08
N ILE A 359 -2.60 24.79 -9.75
CA ILE A 359 -3.97 24.38 -10.09
C ILE A 359 -4.91 25.01 -9.05
N SER A 360 -5.87 25.81 -9.52
CA SER A 360 -6.86 26.51 -8.71
C SER A 360 -8.01 25.61 -8.26
N ASP A 361 -8.48 25.79 -7.02
CA ASP A 361 -9.55 25.04 -6.32
C ASP A 361 -10.99 25.17 -6.90
N SER A 362 -11.16 25.32 -8.21
CA SER A 362 -12.48 25.43 -8.86
C SER A 362 -12.98 24.17 -9.58
N ASP A 363 -12.24 23.06 -9.55
CA ASP A 363 -12.58 21.85 -10.33
C ASP A 363 -13.41 20.80 -9.58
N PHE A 364 -13.91 21.12 -8.38
CA PHE A 364 -14.71 20.17 -7.59
C PHE A 364 -16.21 20.12 -7.89
N ASP A 365 -16.71 20.92 -8.84
CA ASP A 365 -18.17 21.09 -8.98
C ASP A 365 -18.68 21.15 -10.43
N LYS A 366 -18.43 20.10 -11.22
CA LYS A 366 -19.28 19.73 -12.37
C LYS A 366 -19.30 18.23 -12.62
N GLY A 367 -20.22 17.54 -11.96
CA GLY A 367 -20.60 16.16 -12.28
C GLY A 367 -22.12 16.03 -12.41
N ALA A 368 -22.69 16.39 -13.56
CA ALA A 368 -24.02 15.91 -13.95
C ALA A 368 -24.22 15.95 -15.48
N ILE A 369 -24.21 14.74 -16.07
CA ILE A 369 -25.19 14.21 -17.03
C ILE A 369 -25.68 15.18 -18.13
N GLU A 370 -25.28 14.93 -19.38
CA GLU A 370 -26.25 14.96 -20.49
C GLU A 370 -25.85 14.07 -21.68
N LYS A 371 -26.89 13.45 -22.25
CA LYS A 371 -26.93 12.47 -23.33
C LYS A 371 -26.54 13.08 -24.68
N ILE A 372 -25.82 12.35 -25.53
CA ILE A 372 -26.11 12.32 -26.98
C ILE A 372 -26.00 10.88 -27.51
N GLN A 373 -27.15 10.35 -27.93
CA GLN A 373 -27.29 9.21 -28.82
C GLN A 373 -27.05 9.62 -30.28
N ALA A 374 -26.63 8.61 -31.06
CA ALA A 374 -26.83 8.40 -32.51
C ALA A 374 -25.66 8.75 -33.45
N PRO A 375 -25.60 8.15 -34.67
CA PRO A 375 -25.82 6.74 -35.01
C PRO A 375 -24.64 6.14 -35.81
N ILE A 376 -24.52 4.81 -35.77
CA ILE A 376 -23.64 4.04 -36.65
C ILE A 376 -24.32 3.91 -38.01
N THR A 377 -23.73 4.49 -39.06
CA THR A 377 -24.07 4.19 -40.45
C THR A 377 -22.97 3.36 -41.10
N HIS A 378 -23.35 2.14 -41.50
CA HIS A 378 -22.65 1.29 -42.45
C HIS A 378 -22.55 1.95 -43.84
N LYS A 379 -21.37 1.84 -44.47
CA LYS A 379 -21.07 1.64 -45.91
C LYS A 379 -19.53 1.48 -45.97
N GLY A 380 -18.91 0.41 -46.46
CA GLY A 380 -19.28 -0.44 -47.59
C GLY A 380 -18.45 -0.04 -48.81
N THR A 381 -17.27 -0.67 -48.97
CA THR A 381 -16.52 -0.97 -50.22
C THR A 381 -16.16 0.14 -51.20
N SER A 382 -14.86 0.30 -51.52
CA SER A 382 -14.27 -0.17 -52.80
C SER A 382 -12.77 0.18 -52.96
N SER A 383 -12.13 -0.71 -53.71
CA SER A 383 -10.76 -0.78 -54.27
C SER A 383 -10.24 0.46 -55.02
N LEU A 384 -8.90 0.56 -55.14
CA LEU A 384 -8.08 0.71 -56.39
C LEU A 384 -6.64 1.06 -55.99
N SER A 385 -5.67 0.14 -56.11
CA SER A 385 -4.64 0.10 -57.18
C SER A 385 -3.79 1.37 -57.34
N ASN A 386 -2.55 1.33 -56.85
CA ASN A 386 -1.32 1.37 -57.66
C ASN A 386 -0.09 1.11 -56.79
#